data_AF-A0A066ZRF4-F1
#
_entry.id   AF-A0A066ZRF4-F1
#
_cell.length_a   1.000
_cell.length_b   1.000
_cell.length_c   1.000
_cell.angle_alpha   90.00
_cell.angle_beta   90.00
_cell.angle_gamma   90.00
#
_symmetry.space_group_name_H-M   'P 1'
#
loop_
_entity.id
_entity.type
_entity.pdbx_description
1 polymer ?
#
loop_
_entity_poly.entity_id
_entity_poly.type
_entity_poly.pdbx_seq_one_letter_code
_entity_poly.pdbx_strand_id
1 'polypeptide(L)' 'MMKKLHSISSIVAIILVTIFALQNTAIVEIKLLFWSFSAQIALLVVILIGLGFILGLLFSSLSKHKEKDEAEQPE' A
#
# COMPACT_ATOMS: atom_id res chain seq x y z
N MET A 1 -22.43 -25.79 -8.80
CA MET A 1 -21.05 -26.27 -8.55
C MET A 1 -20.02 -25.13 -8.42
N MET A 2 -20.41 -23.87 -8.15
CA MET A 2 -19.45 -22.73 -8.01
C MET A 2 -19.18 -22.30 -6.56
N LYS A 3 -20.06 -22.65 -5.61
CA LYS A 3 -19.91 -22.30 -4.19
C LYS A 3 -18.73 -22.99 -3.49
N LYS A 4 -18.39 -24.23 -3.90
CA LYS A 4 -17.25 -24.97 -3.33
C LYS A 4 -15.90 -24.39 -3.76
N LEU A 5 -15.81 -23.82 -4.97
CA LEU A 5 -14.59 -23.21 -5.49
C LEU A 5 -14.23 -21.93 -4.73
N HIS A 6 -15.24 -21.12 -4.36
CA HIS A 6 -15.05 -19.96 -3.48
C HIS A 6 -14.53 -20.36 -2.09
N SER A 7 -15.08 -21.43 -1.49
CA SER A 7 -14.62 -21.90 -0.16
C SER A 7 -13.19 -22.45 -0.19
N ILE A 8 -12.85 -23.24 -1.21
CA ILE A 8 -11.48 -23.78 -1.36
C ILE A 8 -10.49 -22.64 -1.63
N SER A 9 -10.83 -21.70 -2.51
CA SER A 9 -10.01 -20.53 -2.80
C SER A 9 -9.75 -19.69 -1.54
N SER A 10 -10.76 -19.53 -0.68
CA SER A 10 -10.61 -18.79 0.58
C SER A 10 -9.67 -19.52 1.55
N ILE A 11 -9.80 -20.83 1.69
CA ILE A 11 -8.91 -21.63 2.53
C ILE A 11 -7.47 -21.56 2.01
N VAL A 12 -7.27 -21.70 0.70
CA VAL A 12 -5.95 -21.56 0.07
C VAL A 12 -5.38 -20.17 0.31
N ALA A 13 -6.17 -19.11 0.17
CA ALA A 13 -5.75 -17.74 0.43
C ALA A 13 -5.33 -17.54 1.91
N ILE A 14 -6.10 -18.06 2.87
CA ILE A 14 -5.76 -17.99 4.30
C ILE A 14 -4.44 -18.71 4.58
N ILE A 15 -4.23 -19.90 4.01
CA ILE A 15 -2.99 -20.66 4.18
C ILE A 15 -1.81 -19.87 3.60
N LEU A 16 -1.96 -19.31 2.40
CA LEU A 16 -0.92 -18.50 1.76
C LEU A 16 -0.58 -17.25 2.57
N VAL A 17 -1.57 -16.53 3.07
CA VAL A 17 -1.38 -15.36 3.95
C VAL A 17 -0.66 -15.76 5.24
N THR A 18 -1.05 -16.89 5.84
CA THR A 18 -0.40 -17.40 7.05
C THR A 18 1.06 -17.76 6.81
N ILE A 19 1.35 -18.47 5.72
CA ILE A 19 2.72 -18.82 5.33
C ILE A 19 3.52 -17.55 5.03
N PHE A 20 2.95 -16.60 4.30
CA PHE A 20 3.58 -15.30 4.03
C PHE A 20 3.90 -14.57 5.34
N ALA A 21 2.97 -14.49 6.28
CA ALA A 21 3.19 -13.83 7.56
C ALA A 21 4.31 -14.51 8.36
N LEU A 22 4.32 -15.84 8.45
CA LEU A 22 5.33 -16.61 9.17
C LEU A 22 6.72 -16.48 8.53
N GLN A 23 6.82 -16.55 7.19
CA GLN A 23 8.09 -16.37 6.47
C GLN A 23 8.61 -14.94 6.59
N ASN A 24 7.72 -13.95 6.65
CA ASN A 24 8.09 -12.54 6.78
C ASN A 24 8.31 -12.08 8.24
N THR A 25 8.42 -13.01 9.20
CA THR A 25 8.78 -12.68 10.60
C THR A 25 10.24 -12.27 10.78
N ALA A 26 11.09 -12.42 9.76
CA ALA A 26 12.48 -12.00 9.81
C ALA A 26 12.58 -10.49 10.10
N ILE A 27 13.03 -10.17 11.31
CA ILE A 27 13.31 -8.81 11.74
C ILE A 27 14.72 -8.47 11.24
N VAL A 28 14.81 -7.40 10.47
CA VAL A 28 16.09 -6.86 10.00
C VAL A 28 16.32 -5.46 10.56
N GLU A 29 17.58 -5.11 10.76
CA GLU A 29 17.97 -3.75 11.12
C GLU A 29 17.91 -2.86 9.86
N ILE A 30 17.13 -1.80 9.92
CA ILE A 30 16.98 -0.80 8.86
C ILE A 30 17.71 0.45 9.31
N LYS A 31 18.61 0.95 8.47
CA LYS A 31 19.29 2.24 8.64
C LYS A 31 18.75 3.22 7.61
N LEU A 32 18.03 4.24 8.08
CA LEU A 32 17.41 5.25 7.25
C LEU A 32 17.96 6.63 7.62
N LEU A 33 18.80 7.18 6.75
CA LEU A 33 19.54 8.44 6.97
C LEU A 33 20.26 8.42 8.33
N PHE A 34 19.72 9.12 9.34
CA PHE A 34 20.28 9.21 10.70
C PHE A 34 19.58 8.29 11.71
N TRP A 35 18.58 7.52 11.27
CA TRP A 35 17.75 6.68 12.13
C TRP A 35 18.10 5.20 11.92
N SER A 36 18.04 4.44 13.00
CA SER A 36 18.18 2.98 12.96
C SER A 36 17.05 2.36 13.77
N PHE A 37 16.40 1.35 13.20
CA PHE A 37 15.32 0.63 13.85
C PHE A 37 15.19 -0.78 13.26
N SER A 38 14.63 -1.69 14.02
CA SER A 38 14.43 -3.08 13.59
C SER A 38 12.97 -3.32 13.25
N ALA A 39 12.70 -3.79 12.03
CA ALA A 39 11.34 -4.11 11.60
C ALA A 39 11.35 -5.24 10.55
N GLN A 40 10.17 -5.77 10.24
CA GLN A 40 9.98 -6.69 9.13
C GLN A 40 9.94 -5.89 7.82
N ILE A 41 10.75 -6.29 6.83
CA ILE A 41 10.83 -5.58 5.53
C ILE A 41 9.45 -5.50 4.87
N ALA A 42 8.66 -6.58 4.93
CA ALA A 42 7.33 -6.61 4.32
C ALA A 42 6.43 -5.50 4.86
N LEU A 43 6.43 -5.28 6.19
CA LEU A 43 5.67 -4.21 6.82
C LEU A 43 6.14 -2.84 6.34
N LEU A 44 7.46 -2.63 6.28
CA LEU A 44 8.03 -1.38 5.76
C LEU A 44 7.59 -1.10 4.33
N VAL A 45 7.65 -2.10 3.44
CA VAL A 45 7.24 -1.97 2.03
C VAL A 45 5.77 -1.60 1.91
N VAL A 46 4.88 -2.27 2.69
CA VAL A 46 3.45 -1.95 2.69
C VAL A 46 3.19 -0.50 3.14
N ILE A 47 3.87 -0.04 4.19
CA ILE A 47 3.77 1.36 4.65
C ILE A 47 4.24 2.33 3.57
N LEU A 48 5.39 2.07 2.93
CA LEU A 48 5.94 2.96 1.91
C LEU A 48 5.02 3.06 0.68
N ILE A 49 4.45 1.95 0.23
CA ILE A 49 3.46 1.94 -0.85
C ILE A 49 2.22 2.74 -0.46
N GLY A 50 1.69 2.49 0.75
CA GLY A 50 0.53 3.22 1.26
C GLY A 50 0.79 4.73 1.35
N LEU A 51 1.95 5.13 1.86
CA LEU A 51 2.35 6.52 1.95
C LEU A 51 2.49 7.16 0.56
N GLY A 52 3.15 6.48 -0.38
CA GLY A 52 3.28 6.95 -1.76
C GLY A 52 1.93 7.12 -2.45
N PHE A 53 1.00 6.19 -2.24
CA PHE A 53 -0.36 6.27 -2.75
C PHE A 53 -1.13 7.47 -2.17
N ILE A 54 -1.11 7.65 -0.84
CA ILE A 54 -1.76 8.79 -0.16
C ILE A 54 -1.18 10.11 -0.67
N LEU A 55 0.16 10.22 -0.75
CA LEU A 55 0.81 11.41 -1.30
C LEU A 55 0.37 11.65 -2.75
N GLY A 56 0.36 10.63 -3.60
CA GLY A 56 -0.10 10.73 -4.98
C GLY A 56 -1.53 11.26 -5.10
N LEU A 57 -2.44 10.78 -4.24
CA LEU A 57 -3.81 11.29 -4.19
C LEU A 57 -3.88 12.76 -3.76
N LEU A 58 -3.11 13.15 -2.74
CA LEU A 58 -3.06 14.54 -2.27
C LEU A 58 -2.52 15.48 -3.36
N PHE A 59 -1.42 15.12 -4.01
CA PHE A 59 -0.85 15.92 -5.12
C PHE A 59 -1.78 15.98 -6.34
N SER A 60 -2.48 14.88 -6.67
CA SER A 60 -3.45 14.89 -7.76
C SER A 60 -4.64 15.82 -7.49
N SER A 61 -5.09 15.92 -6.23
CA SER A 61 -6.17 16.84 -5.83
C SER A 61 -5.77 18.31 -6.01
N LEU A 62 -4.54 18.66 -5.60
CA LEU A 62 -4.00 20.02 -5.75
C LEU A 62 -3.82 20.41 -7.22
N SER A 63 -3.41 19.47 -8.08
CA SER A 63 -3.23 19.74 -9.51
C SER A 63 -4.54 20.01 -10.25
N LYS A 64 -5.67 19.45 -9.80
CA LYS A 64 -6.98 19.64 -10.45
C LYS A 64 -7.65 20.97 -10.13
N HIS A 65 -7.16 21.72 -9.15
CA HIS A 65 -7.71 23.05 -8.84
C HIS A 65 -7.27 24.11 -9.87
N LYS A 66 -6.10 23.91 -10.49
CA LYS A 66 -5.53 24.88 -11.43
C LYS A 66 -6.25 24.94 -12.79
N GLU A 67 -7.01 23.91 -13.15
CA GLU A 67 -7.72 23.84 -14.44
C GLU A 67 -9.14 24.45 -14.39
N LYS A 68 -9.67 24.73 -13.20
CA LYS A 68 -11.01 25.34 -13.05
C LYS A 68 -11.00 26.87 -13.04
N ASP A 69 -9.89 27.49 -12.67
CA ASP A 69 -9.77 28.95 -12.63
C ASP A 69 -9.56 29.58 -14.03
N GLU A 70 -9.17 28.79 -15.03
CA GLU A 70 -8.97 29.24 -16.42
C GLU A 70 -10.23 29.10 -17.30
N ALA A 71 -11.26 28.35 -16.85
CA ALA A 71 -12.49 28.10 -17.61
C ALA A 71 -13.67 29.03 -17.24
N GLU A 72 -13.48 29.94 -16.28
CA GLU A 72 -14.51 30.89 -15.80
C GLU A 72 -14.21 32.36 -16.15
N GLN A 73 -13.32 32.66 -17.11
CA GLN A 73 -13.26 34.01 -17.70
C GLN A 73 -14.39 34.15 -18.74
N PRO A 74 -15.46 34.92 -18.47
CA PRO A 74 -16.44 35.26 -19.48
C PRO A 74 -15.87 36.41 -20.32
N GLU A 75 -15.73 36.19 -21.62
CA GLU A 75 -15.55 37.26 -22.61
C GLU A 75 -16.78 38.19 -22.66
#